data_AF-A0A380WVI0-F1
#
_entry.id   AF-A0A380WVI0-F1
#
_cell.length_a   1.000
_cell.length_b   1.000
_cell.length_c   1.000
_cell.angle_alpha   90.00
_cell.angle_beta   90.00
_cell.angle_gamma   90.00
#
_symmetry.space_group_name_H-M   'P 1'
#
loop_
_entity.id
_entity.type
_entity.pdbx_description
1 polymer ?
#
loop_
_entity_poly.entity_id
_entity_poly.type
_entity_poly.pdbx_seq_one_letter_code
_entity_poly.pdbx_strand_id
1 'polypeptide(L)'
;MSIEQTRKEIKKYIKIKKEQEALSNQATYLEKIKNDIDQESIDPNFIKKVEDLDCRIKILNAEMYKDKVFIDTIESALQSLENDEIELLLNMHGNNKISKRQLANHLYTTKSTLYRRENRILEKIDSELSVIRELRE
;
A
#
# COMPACT_ATOMS: atom_id res chain seq x y z
N MET A 1 -18.72 1.29 -11.53
CA MET A 1 -18.85 2.29 -10.43
C MET A 1 -18.48 3.66 -11.02
N SER A 2 -18.42 4.80 -10.30
CA SER A 2 -17.86 6.02 -10.93
C SER A 2 -16.32 5.98 -10.90
N ILE A 3 -15.65 6.45 -11.97
CA ILE A 3 -14.17 6.54 -12.02
C ILE A 3 -13.59 7.28 -10.79
N GLU A 4 -14.31 8.27 -10.27
CA GLU A 4 -13.89 9.00 -9.06
C GLU A 4 -13.96 8.13 -7.80
N GLN A 5 -14.92 7.21 -7.68
CA GLN A 5 -14.95 6.23 -6.60
C GLN A 5 -13.81 5.21 -6.75
N THR A 6 -13.56 4.69 -7.95
CA THR A 6 -12.42 3.81 -8.25
C THR A 6 -11.09 4.47 -7.83
N ARG A 7 -10.92 5.74 -8.17
CA ARG A 7 -9.76 6.55 -7.75
C ARG A 7 -9.62 6.64 -6.24
N LYS A 8 -10.72 6.80 -5.50
CA LYS A 8 -10.71 6.86 -4.02
C LYS A 8 -10.33 5.50 -3.42
N GLU A 9 -10.87 4.41 -3.95
CA GLU A 9 -10.53 3.05 -3.53
C GLU A 9 -9.04 2.74 -3.75
N ILE A 10 -8.50 3.07 -4.93
CA ILE A 10 -7.05 2.90 -5.21
C ILE A 10 -6.19 3.73 -4.26
N LYS A 11 -6.56 4.99 -3.98
CA LYS A 11 -5.84 5.81 -2.98
C LYS A 11 -5.89 5.19 -1.58
N LYS A 12 -7.03 4.64 -1.17
CA LYS A 12 -7.17 3.92 0.11
C LYS A 12 -6.25 2.70 0.13
N TYR A 13 -6.29 1.87 -0.91
CA TYR A 13 -5.44 0.68 -1.05
C TYR A 13 -3.96 1.03 -0.91
N ILE A 14 -3.46 2.03 -1.64
CA ILE A 14 -2.04 2.36 -1.58
C ILE A 14 -1.64 2.91 -0.20
N LYS A 15 -2.52 3.69 0.44
CA LYS A 15 -2.28 4.15 1.83
C LYS A 15 -2.12 2.95 2.78
N ILE A 16 -3.00 1.97 2.68
CA ILE A 16 -2.93 0.73 3.48
C ILE A 16 -1.61 0.00 3.21
N LYS A 17 -1.22 -0.21 1.94
CA LYS A 17 0.04 -0.93 1.61
C LYS A 17 1.27 -0.24 2.20
N LYS A 18 1.31 1.10 2.23
CA LYS A 18 2.40 1.83 2.90
C LYS A 18 2.43 1.64 4.41
N GLU A 19 1.28 1.66 5.04
CA GLU A 19 1.17 1.43 6.48
C GLU A 19 1.61 -0.01 6.83
N GLN A 20 1.25 -0.99 6.01
CA GLN A 20 1.71 -2.38 6.14
C GLN A 20 3.24 -2.48 5.99
N GLU A 21 3.81 -1.83 4.98
CA GLU A 21 5.27 -1.81 4.76
C GLU A 21 6.00 -1.17 5.95
N ALA A 22 5.49 -0.04 6.47
CA ALA A 22 6.06 0.64 7.62
C ALA A 22 6.02 -0.23 8.89
N LEU A 23 4.88 -0.89 9.17
CA LEU A 23 4.76 -1.81 10.30
C LEU A 23 5.65 -3.04 10.15
N SER A 24 5.77 -3.58 8.94
CA SER A 24 6.68 -4.70 8.65
C SER A 24 8.13 -4.29 8.92
N ASN A 25 8.54 -3.10 8.50
CA ASN A 25 9.90 -2.59 8.77
C ASN A 25 10.14 -2.38 10.27
N GLN A 26 9.14 -1.87 10.99
CA GLN A 26 9.21 -1.73 12.46
C GLN A 26 9.33 -3.09 13.16
N ALA A 27 8.58 -4.10 12.71
CA ALA A 27 8.65 -5.45 13.24
C ALA A 27 10.05 -6.06 13.03
N THR A 28 10.57 -5.98 11.80
CA THR A 28 11.92 -6.48 11.46
C THR A 28 13.01 -5.78 12.27
N TYR A 29 12.89 -4.47 12.48
CA TYR A 29 13.86 -3.71 13.28
C TYR A 29 13.81 -4.11 14.77
N LEU A 30 12.61 -4.32 15.31
CA LEU A 30 12.42 -4.76 16.68
C LEU A 30 12.95 -6.18 16.91
N GLU A 31 12.79 -7.09 15.95
CA GLU A 31 13.34 -8.44 15.99
C GLU A 31 14.87 -8.42 16.00
N LYS A 32 15.50 -7.57 15.19
CA LYS A 32 16.96 -7.34 15.23
C LYS A 32 17.42 -6.89 16.61
N ILE A 33 16.74 -5.88 17.18
CA ILE A 33 17.04 -5.42 18.55
C ILE A 33 16.95 -6.57 19.55
N LYS A 34 15.88 -7.38 19.50
CA LYS A 34 15.71 -8.54 20.41
C LYS A 34 16.82 -9.58 20.26
N ASN A 35 17.32 -9.80 19.05
CA ASN A 35 18.38 -10.77 18.77
C ASN A 35 19.78 -10.25 19.13
N ASP A 36 20.01 -8.94 18.99
CA ASP A 36 21.29 -8.29 19.32
C ASP A 36 21.45 -8.04 20.83
N ILE A 37 20.35 -8.14 21.59
CA ILE A 37 20.33 -7.99 23.04
C ILE A 37 20.84 -9.26 23.72
N ASP A 38 21.93 -9.12 24.47
CA ASP A 38 22.42 -10.15 25.38
C ASP A 38 21.60 -10.09 26.69
N GLN A 39 20.67 -11.04 26.88
CA GLN A 39 19.61 -10.94 27.90
C GLN A 39 20.12 -10.94 29.35
N GLU A 40 21.38 -11.33 29.60
CA GLU A 40 21.92 -11.50 30.95
C GLU A 40 22.27 -10.20 31.67
N SER A 41 22.33 -9.04 30.99
CA SER A 41 22.83 -7.78 31.58
C SER A 41 21.93 -6.55 31.39
N ILE A 42 20.72 -6.71 30.83
CA ILE A 42 19.86 -5.58 30.45
C ILE A 42 18.84 -5.23 31.54
N ASP A 43 18.60 -3.94 31.70
CA ASP A 43 17.55 -3.38 32.57
C ASP A 43 16.18 -4.02 32.24
N PRO A 44 15.52 -4.69 33.21
CA PRO A 44 14.18 -5.26 33.04
C PRO A 44 13.13 -4.26 32.51
N ASN A 45 13.28 -2.97 32.82
CA ASN A 45 12.39 -1.93 32.30
C ASN A 45 12.55 -1.70 30.79
N PHE A 46 13.76 -1.89 30.27
CA PHE A 46 14.02 -1.80 28.83
C PHE A 46 13.43 -3.00 28.10
N ILE A 47 13.59 -4.21 28.65
CA ILE A 47 12.98 -5.44 28.12
C ILE A 47 11.46 -5.28 28.02
N LYS A 48 10.81 -4.81 29.10
CA LYS A 48 9.37 -4.57 29.11
C LYS A 48 8.92 -3.57 28.03
N LYS A 49 9.67 -2.49 27.80
CA LYS A 49 9.35 -1.51 26.73
C LYS A 49 9.41 -2.14 25.34
N VAL A 50 10.40 -3.01 25.09
CA VAL A 50 10.55 -3.74 23.82
C VAL A 50 9.38 -4.72 23.62
N GLU A 51 8.95 -5.41 24.68
CA GLU A 51 7.78 -6.31 24.64
C GLU A 51 6.46 -5.54 24.43
N ASP A 52 6.27 -4.41 25.10
CA ASP A 52 5.10 -3.55 24.92
C ASP A 52 5.00 -3.03 23.47
N LEU A 53 6.14 -2.66 22.87
CA LEU A 53 6.21 -2.26 21.46
C LEU A 53 5.88 -3.42 20.52
N ASP A 54 6.40 -4.63 20.78
CA ASP A 54 6.08 -5.83 19.99
C ASP A 54 4.59 -6.16 20.04
N CYS A 55 3.99 -6.10 21.24
CA CYS A 55 2.56 -6.30 21.44
C CYS A 55 1.75 -5.28 20.63
N ARG A 56 2.14 -4.01 20.66
CA ARG A 56 1.48 -2.94 19.90
C ARG A 56 1.58 -3.15 18.38
N ILE A 57 2.74 -3.53 17.87
CA ILE A 57 2.92 -3.83 16.43
C ILE A 57 2.03 -5.00 16.01
N LYS A 58 1.95 -6.06 16.83
CA LYS A 58 1.07 -7.22 16.57
C LYS A 58 -0.40 -6.83 16.51
N ILE A 59 -0.86 -5.99 17.45
CA ILE A 59 -2.25 -5.49 17.45
C ILE A 59 -2.52 -4.67 16.18
N LEU A 60 -1.63 -3.73 15.83
CA LEU A 60 -1.79 -2.90 14.64
C LEU A 60 -1.83 -3.75 13.37
N ASN A 61 -0.94 -4.74 13.24
CA ASN A 61 -0.95 -5.68 12.12
C ASN A 61 -2.30 -6.44 12.04
N ALA A 62 -2.81 -6.95 13.16
CA ALA A 62 -4.10 -7.64 13.21
C ALA A 62 -5.27 -6.73 12.80
N GLU A 63 -5.23 -5.45 13.16
CA GLU A 63 -6.24 -4.48 12.72
C GLU A 63 -6.17 -4.23 11.21
N MET A 64 -4.98 -4.18 10.63
CA MET A 64 -4.82 -4.04 9.17
C MET A 64 -5.35 -5.24 8.38
N TYR A 65 -5.33 -6.45 8.96
CA TYR A 65 -5.92 -7.63 8.34
C TYR A 65 -7.45 -7.54 8.21
N LYS A 66 -8.13 -6.61 8.89
CA LYS A 66 -9.57 -6.39 8.72
C LYS A 66 -9.92 -5.91 7.30
N ASP A 67 -9.00 -5.24 6.62
CA ASP A 67 -9.16 -4.80 5.23
C ASP A 67 -8.76 -5.89 4.22
N LYS A 68 -8.46 -7.13 4.64
CA LYS A 68 -7.96 -8.20 3.75
C LYS A 68 -8.81 -8.42 2.51
N VAL A 69 -10.13 -8.57 2.68
CA VAL A 69 -11.04 -8.79 1.53
C VAL A 69 -10.97 -7.62 0.55
N PHE A 70 -10.89 -6.38 1.04
CA PHE A 70 -10.75 -5.19 0.21
C PHE A 70 -9.40 -5.20 -0.53
N ILE A 71 -8.30 -5.47 0.17
CA ILE A 71 -6.95 -5.55 -0.40
C ILE A 71 -6.90 -6.61 -1.51
N ASP A 72 -7.33 -7.84 -1.22
CA ASP A 72 -7.31 -8.97 -2.15
C ASP A 72 -8.13 -8.66 -3.41
N THR A 73 -9.24 -7.95 -3.26
CA THR A 73 -10.11 -7.53 -4.37
C THR A 73 -9.40 -6.54 -5.28
N ILE A 74 -8.75 -5.52 -4.71
CA ILE A 74 -7.98 -4.53 -5.47
C ILE A 74 -6.76 -5.19 -6.12
N GLU A 75 -6.03 -6.04 -5.41
CA GLU A 75 -4.86 -6.77 -5.96
C GLU A 75 -5.26 -7.66 -7.14
N SER A 76 -6.41 -8.35 -7.05
CA SER A 76 -6.95 -9.13 -8.17
C SER A 76 -7.26 -8.25 -9.38
N ALA A 77 -7.87 -7.07 -9.18
CA ALA A 77 -8.13 -6.13 -10.28
C ALA A 77 -6.82 -5.59 -10.89
N LEU A 78 -5.80 -5.33 -10.08
CA LEU A 78 -4.49 -4.86 -10.54
C LEU A 78 -3.73 -5.90 -11.38
N GLN A 79 -3.98 -7.20 -11.20
CA GLN A 79 -3.34 -8.26 -12.00
C GLN A 79 -3.70 -8.20 -13.50
N SER A 80 -4.78 -7.50 -13.86
CA SER A 80 -5.18 -7.27 -15.25
C SER A 80 -4.34 -6.20 -15.97
N LEU A 81 -3.55 -5.44 -15.22
CA LEU A 81 -2.80 -4.31 -15.74
C LEU A 81 -1.40 -4.72 -16.18
N GLU A 82 -0.87 -3.98 -17.15
CA GLU A 82 0.54 -4.08 -17.52
C GLU A 82 1.44 -3.48 -16.42
N ASN A 83 2.69 -3.94 -16.33
CA ASN A 83 3.61 -3.50 -15.26
C ASN A 83 3.86 -1.98 -15.28
N ASP A 84 3.91 -1.37 -16.46
CA ASP A 84 4.08 0.08 -16.63
C ASP A 84 2.83 0.86 -16.23
N GLU A 85 1.64 0.29 -16.41
CA GLU A 85 0.38 0.84 -15.91
C GLU A 85 0.33 0.83 -14.39
N ILE A 86 0.74 -0.28 -13.77
CA ILE A 86 0.86 -0.38 -12.30
C ILE A 86 1.88 0.63 -11.79
N GLU A 87 3.06 0.71 -12.40
CA GLU A 87 4.10 1.66 -12.02
C GLU A 87 3.62 3.11 -12.16
N LEU A 88 2.92 3.45 -13.24
CA LEU A 88 2.33 4.78 -13.43
C LEU A 88 1.29 5.08 -12.33
N LEU A 89 0.41 4.14 -12.01
CA LEU A 89 -0.62 4.29 -10.98
C LEU A 89 0.02 4.52 -9.59
N LEU A 90 1.04 3.72 -9.25
CA LEU A 90 1.81 3.85 -8.01
C LEU A 90 2.61 5.16 -7.95
N ASN A 91 3.11 5.67 -9.08
CA ASN A 91 3.77 6.98 -9.10
C ASN A 91 2.77 8.15 -9.01
N MET A 92 1.57 7.99 -9.56
CA MET A 92 0.52 9.02 -9.54
C MET A 92 -0.20 9.14 -8.20
N HIS A 93 -0.33 8.05 -7.46
CA HIS A 93 -1.09 7.99 -6.20
C HIS A 93 -0.29 7.48 -5.00
N GLY A 94 0.74 6.69 -5.27
CA GLY A 94 1.44 5.90 -4.30
C GLY A 94 2.52 6.69 -3.61
N ASN A 95 3.73 6.76 -4.11
CA ASN A 95 4.81 7.23 -3.23
C ASN A 95 5.98 7.77 -3.99
N ASN A 96 5.90 9.04 -4.36
CA ASN A 96 7.12 9.73 -4.73
C ASN A 96 6.99 11.19 -4.35
N LYS A 97 8.06 11.76 -3.77
CA LYS A 97 8.22 13.21 -3.52
C LYS A 97 8.25 14.03 -4.83
N ILE A 98 7.77 13.43 -5.92
CA ILE A 98 7.83 13.85 -7.29
C ILE A 98 6.44 14.36 -7.63
N SER A 99 6.32 15.66 -7.86
CA SER A 99 5.08 16.25 -8.34
C SER A 99 4.68 15.63 -9.69
N LYS A 100 3.37 15.67 -10.01
CA LYS A 100 2.88 15.22 -11.33
C LYS A 100 3.58 15.90 -12.51
N ARG A 101 4.12 17.12 -12.30
CA ARG A 101 4.94 17.83 -13.29
C ARG A 101 6.30 17.17 -13.47
N GLN A 102 6.97 16.83 -12.37
CA GLN A 102 8.25 16.14 -12.41
C GLN A 102 8.10 14.72 -12.99
N LEU A 103 7.01 14.02 -12.65
CA LEU A 103 6.71 12.71 -13.26
C LEU A 103 6.48 12.83 -14.77
N ALA A 104 5.74 13.86 -15.22
CA ALA A 104 5.53 14.11 -16.65
C ALA A 104 6.85 14.37 -17.38
N ASN A 105 7.72 15.19 -16.78
CA ASN A 105 9.03 15.47 -17.34
C ASN A 105 9.91 14.21 -17.40
N HIS A 106 9.90 13.39 -16.35
CA HIS A 106 10.66 12.14 -16.31
C HIS A 106 10.22 11.15 -17.40
N LEU A 107 8.92 11.09 -17.66
CA LEU A 107 8.32 10.25 -18.69
C LEU A 107 8.27 10.92 -20.08
N TYR A 108 8.98 12.05 -20.26
CA TYR A 108 9.01 12.84 -21.51
C TYR A 108 7.60 13.10 -22.09
N THR A 109 6.65 13.43 -21.21
CA THR A 109 5.25 13.60 -21.55
C THR A 109 4.65 14.84 -20.90
N THR A 110 3.36 15.08 -21.12
CA THR A 110 2.63 16.21 -20.53
C THR A 110 1.75 15.76 -19.37
N LYS A 111 1.43 16.69 -18.47
CA LYS A 111 0.51 16.43 -17.36
C LYS A 111 -0.86 15.95 -17.84
N SER A 112 -1.37 16.49 -18.95
CA SER A 112 -2.65 16.08 -19.53
C SER A 112 -2.59 14.65 -20.08
N THR A 113 -1.48 14.26 -20.71
CA THR A 113 -1.28 12.87 -21.16
C THR A 113 -1.20 11.90 -19.99
N LEU A 114 -0.51 12.27 -18.90
CA LEU A 114 -0.51 11.44 -17.67
C LEU A 114 -1.92 11.22 -17.13
N TYR A 115 -2.73 12.28 -17.02
CA TYR A 115 -4.10 12.14 -16.53
C TYR A 115 -5.00 11.31 -17.44
N ARG A 116 -4.81 11.42 -18.77
CA ARG A 116 -5.54 10.57 -19.72
C ARG A 116 -5.14 9.10 -19.56
N ARG A 117 -3.86 8.82 -19.36
CA ARG A 117 -3.38 7.45 -19.07
C ARG A 117 -3.92 6.94 -17.73
N GLU A 118 -3.85 7.75 -16.67
CA GLU A 118 -4.43 7.45 -15.36
C GLU A 118 -5.91 7.08 -15.49
N ASN A 119 -6.71 7.89 -16.20
CA ASN A 119 -8.14 7.61 -16.39
C ASN A 119 -8.39 6.28 -17.10
N ARG A 120 -7.64 5.95 -18.15
CA ARG A 120 -7.78 4.66 -18.85
C ARG A 120 -7.45 3.48 -17.95
N ILE A 121 -6.42 3.61 -17.12
CA ILE A 121 -6.06 2.57 -16.14
C ILE A 121 -7.18 2.43 -15.10
N LEU A 122 -7.73 3.54 -14.61
CA LEU A 122 -8.86 3.51 -13.68
C LEU A 122 -10.13 2.91 -14.29
N GLU A 123 -10.38 3.14 -15.58
CA GLU A 123 -11.48 2.50 -16.31
C GLU A 123 -11.32 0.98 -16.41
N LYS A 124 -10.09 0.49 -16.71
CA LYS A 124 -9.79 -0.94 -16.68
C LYS A 124 -10.04 -1.54 -15.29
N ILE A 125 -9.53 -0.91 -14.24
CA ILE A 125 -9.74 -1.34 -12.86
C ILE A 125 -11.23 -1.34 -12.51
N ASP A 126 -12.00 -0.31 -12.87
CA ASP A 126 -13.45 -0.25 -12.58
C ASP A 126 -14.21 -1.39 -13.26
N SER A 127 -13.82 -1.74 -14.49
CA SER A 127 -14.37 -2.89 -15.22
C SER A 127 -14.09 -4.19 -14.49
N GLU A 128 -12.83 -4.46 -14.12
CA GLU A 128 -12.45 -5.67 -13.39
C GLU A 128 -13.11 -5.77 -12.00
N LEU A 129 -13.19 -4.66 -11.27
CA LEU A 129 -13.87 -4.63 -9.99
C LEU A 129 -15.36 -4.92 -10.10
N SER A 130 -15.99 -4.53 -11.21
CA SER A 130 -17.39 -4.84 -11.46
C SER A 130 -17.58 -6.35 -11.68
N VAL A 131 -16.72 -6.98 -12.49
CA VAL A 131 -16.73 -8.44 -12.71
C VAL A 131 -16.49 -9.22 -11.41
N ILE A 132 -15.48 -8.83 -10.61
CA ILE A 132 -15.18 -9.51 -9.34
C ILE A 132 -16.35 -9.41 -8.35
N ARG A 133 -17.08 -8.29 -8.36
CA ARG A 133 -18.26 -8.09 -7.50
C ARG A 133 -19.41 -8.98 -7.95
N GLU A 134 -19.70 -9.04 -9.24
CA GLU A 134 -20.73 -9.94 -9.80
C GLU A 134 -20.44 -11.42 -9.48
N LEU A 135 -19.18 -11.85 -9.52
CA LEU A 135 -18.80 -13.24 -9.20
C LEU A 135 -18.92 -13.59 -7.71
N ARG A 136 -19.13 -12.61 -6.84
CA ARG A 136 -19.26 -12.80 -5.38
C ARG A 136 -20.70 -12.70 -4.87
N GLU A 137 -21.63 -12.27 -5.72
CA GLU A 137 -23.08 -12.24 -5.47
C GLU A 137 -23.72 -13.60 -5.81
#